data_AF-A0A9P8L2I9-F1
#
_entry.id   AF-A0A9P8L2I9-F1
#
_cell.length_a   1.000
_cell.length_b   1.000
_cell.length_c   1.000
_cell.angle_alpha   90.00
_cell.angle_beta   90.00
_cell.angle_gamma   90.00
#
_symmetry.space_group_name_H-M   'P 1'
#
loop_
_entity.id
_entity.type
_entity.pdbx_description
1 polymer ?
#
loop_
_entity_poly.entity_id
_entity_poly.type
_entity_poly.pdbx_seq_one_letter_code
_entity_poly.pdbx_strand_id
1 'polypeptide(L)'
;MDPVTAVGLAASIVQLIDGTAKVIKYLNDVKDAPKDRARLAREATSLLAILTDLRYKVEEANPTDPWFTGVLSLGVEGGPLDQFNEALEELTRKLKPEKGIKKLSKTLLWTLDKIEIDRAFTKIERLKTLVSLALQDDHL
;
A
#
# COMPACT_ATOMS: atom_id res chain seq x y z
N MET A 1 -9.32 -24.21 -7.16
CA MET A 1 -9.23 -23.28 -6.02
C MET A 1 -10.48 -23.39 -5.19
N ASP A 2 -10.38 -23.30 -3.87
CA ASP A 2 -11.56 -23.10 -3.04
C ASP A 2 -11.88 -21.58 -2.95
N PRO A 3 -13.16 -21.18 -3.01
CA PRO A 3 -13.56 -19.77 -2.96
C PRO A 3 -13.01 -19.00 -1.74
N VAL A 4 -12.68 -19.70 -0.66
CA VAL A 4 -12.15 -19.13 0.58
C VAL A 4 -10.79 -18.46 0.38
N THR A 5 -9.90 -19.06 -0.42
CA THR A 5 -8.55 -18.52 -0.63
C THR A 5 -8.58 -17.21 -1.43
N ALA A 6 -9.39 -17.14 -2.49
CA ALA A 6 -9.56 -15.91 -3.28
C ALA A 6 -10.17 -14.77 -2.45
N VAL A 7 -11.17 -15.08 -1.61
CA VAL A 7 -11.80 -14.11 -0.70
C VAL A 7 -10.80 -13.59 0.33
N GLY A 8 -9.96 -14.44 0.91
CA GLY A 8 -8.93 -14.03 1.88
C GLY A 8 -7.88 -13.08 1.27
N LEU A 9 -7.44 -13.39 0.05
CA LEU A 9 -6.53 -12.54 -0.71
C LEU A 9 -7.16 -11.18 -1.04
N ALA A 10 -8.41 -11.17 -1.55
CA ALA A 10 -9.15 -9.94 -1.83
C ALA A 10 -9.31 -9.07 -0.57
N ALA A 11 -9.64 -9.69 0.57
CA ALA A 11 -9.75 -8.98 1.85
C ALA A 11 -8.43 -8.33 2.27
N SER A 12 -7.31 -9.02 2.08
CA SER A 12 -5.96 -8.49 2.37
C SER A 12 -5.64 -7.29 1.48
N ILE A 13 -5.98 -7.36 0.18
CA ILE A 13 -5.82 -6.23 -0.75
C ILE A 13 -6.70 -5.04 -0.34
N VAL A 14 -7.94 -5.28 0.11
CA VAL A 14 -8.83 -4.22 0.63
C VAL A 14 -8.22 -3.51 1.84
N GLN A 15 -7.59 -4.24 2.76
CA GLN A 15 -6.89 -3.62 3.89
C GLN A 15 -5.76 -2.68 3.43
N LEU A 16 -5.01 -3.07 2.40
CA LEU A 16 -3.97 -2.23 1.82
C LEU A 16 -4.53 -0.99 1.12
N ILE A 17 -5.66 -1.11 0.43
CA ILE A 17 -6.40 0.01 -0.16
C ILE A 17 -6.78 1.01 0.94
N ASP A 18 -7.38 0.54 2.03
CA ASP A 18 -7.78 1.37 3.16
C ASP A 18 -6.58 2.05 3.84
N GLY A 19 -5.49 1.31 4.04
CA GLY A 19 -4.24 1.85 4.60
C GLY A 19 -3.66 2.96 3.72
N THR A 20 -3.62 2.73 2.40
CA THR A 20 -3.12 3.70 1.42
C THR A 20 -4.00 4.95 1.38
N ALA A 21 -5.32 4.79 1.39
CA ALA A 21 -6.26 5.92 1.43
C ALA A 21 -6.11 6.77 2.71
N LYS A 22 -5.85 6.14 3.86
CA LYS A 22 -5.56 6.84 5.11
C LYS A 22 -4.27 7.67 4.99
N VAL A 23 -3.21 7.12 4.42
CA VAL A 23 -1.95 7.85 4.18
C VAL A 23 -2.18 9.08 3.29
N ILE A 24 -2.91 8.94 2.19
CA ILE A 24 -3.26 10.07 1.30
C ILE A 24 -4.00 11.16 2.08
N LYS A 25 -4.98 10.77 2.90
CA LYS A 25 -5.74 11.72 3.73
C LYS A 25 -4.83 12.49 4.68
N TYR A 26 -3.94 11.81 5.41
CA TYR A 26 -2.99 12.48 6.31
C TYR A 26 -2.07 13.43 5.56
N LEU A 27 -1.54 13.01 4.41
CA LEU A 27 -0.70 13.86 3.58
C LEU A 27 -1.43 15.14 3.16
N ASN A 28 -2.71 15.04 2.79
CA ASN A 28 -3.51 16.21 2.41
C ASN A 28 -3.76 17.19 3.57
N ASP A 29 -3.77 16.72 4.82
CA ASP A 29 -3.94 17.55 6.02
C ASP A 29 -2.65 18.30 6.43
N VAL A 30 -1.48 17.89 5.93
CA VAL A 30 -0.19 18.54 6.16
C VAL A 30 -0.06 19.79 5.28
N LYS A 31 0.22 20.96 5.89
CA LYS A 31 0.37 22.24 5.17
C LYS A 31 1.81 22.60 4.79
N ASP A 32 2.78 21.93 5.38
CA ASP A 32 4.20 22.22 5.19
C ASP A 32 4.78 21.38 4.04
N ALA A 33 5.86 21.89 3.43
CA ALA A 33 6.65 21.23 2.39
C ALA A 33 5.87 20.57 1.22
N PRO A 34 5.25 21.41 0.37
CA PRO A 34 4.29 20.98 -0.64
C PRO A 34 4.86 20.03 -1.71
N LYS A 35 6.19 20.03 -1.95
CA LYS A 35 6.82 19.21 -2.99
C LYS A 35 6.89 17.72 -2.63
N ASP A 36 7.50 17.33 -1.50
CA ASP A 36 7.61 15.90 -1.17
C ASP A 36 6.26 15.34 -0.72
N ARG A 37 5.38 16.17 -0.13
CA ARG A 37 3.95 15.85 0.05
C ARG A 37 3.27 15.48 -1.27
N ALA A 38 3.41 16.32 -2.30
CA ALA A 38 2.81 16.06 -3.60
C ALA A 38 3.40 14.82 -4.29
N ARG A 39 4.71 14.54 -4.08
CA ARG A 39 5.34 13.32 -4.57
C ARG A 39 4.73 12.09 -3.89
N LEU A 40 4.67 12.07 -2.57
CA LEU A 40 4.07 10.96 -1.82
C LEU A 40 2.60 10.72 -2.14
N ALA A 41 1.82 11.80 -2.24
CA ALA A 41 0.41 11.69 -2.60
C ALA A 41 0.26 11.06 -3.99
N ARG A 42 1.11 11.42 -4.96
CA ARG A 42 1.13 10.78 -6.29
C ARG A 42 1.47 9.31 -6.22
N GLU A 43 2.47 8.92 -5.44
CA GLU A 43 2.85 7.51 -5.32
C GLU A 43 1.79 6.67 -4.62
N ALA A 44 1.24 7.18 -3.53
CA ALA A 44 0.15 6.51 -2.82
C ALA A 44 -1.09 6.41 -3.71
N THR A 45 -1.37 7.40 -4.56
CA THR A 45 -2.47 7.33 -5.53
C THR A 45 -2.19 6.29 -6.63
N SER A 46 -0.96 6.22 -7.13
CA SER A 46 -0.55 5.19 -8.09
C SER A 46 -0.68 3.79 -7.51
N LEU A 47 -0.26 3.61 -6.25
CA LEU A 47 -0.44 2.36 -5.52
C LEU A 47 -1.92 2.01 -5.33
N LEU A 48 -2.75 2.99 -4.94
CA LEU A 48 -4.19 2.80 -4.77
C LEU A 48 -4.84 2.28 -6.06
N ALA A 49 -4.44 2.82 -7.22
CA ALA A 49 -4.91 2.35 -8.52
C ALA A 49 -4.51 0.88 -8.79
N ILE A 50 -3.24 0.53 -8.55
CA ILE A 50 -2.72 -0.84 -8.74
C ILE A 50 -3.42 -1.83 -7.81
N LEU A 51 -3.59 -1.50 -6.54
CA LEU A 51 -4.28 -2.37 -5.57
C LEU A 51 -5.77 -2.54 -5.92
N THR A 52 -6.41 -1.47 -6.41
CA THR A 52 -7.82 -1.54 -6.85
C THR A 52 -7.97 -2.46 -8.05
N ASP A 53 -7.10 -2.34 -9.05
CA ASP A 53 -7.08 -3.22 -10.22
C ASP A 53 -6.81 -4.68 -9.81
N LEU A 54 -5.82 -4.91 -8.93
CA LEU A 54 -5.51 -6.24 -8.42
C LEU A 54 -6.68 -6.87 -7.67
N ARG A 55 -7.41 -6.08 -6.85
CA ARG A 55 -8.60 -6.57 -6.15
C ARG A 55 -9.65 -7.09 -7.12
N TYR A 56 -10.02 -6.28 -8.12
CA TYR A 56 -11.01 -6.71 -9.12
C TYR A 56 -10.55 -7.94 -9.89
N LYS A 57 -9.28 -7.99 -10.31
CA LYS A 57 -8.71 -9.18 -10.96
C LYS A 57 -8.83 -10.43 -10.10
N VAL A 58 -8.53 -10.35 -8.80
CA VAL A 58 -8.65 -11.49 -7.88
C VAL A 58 -10.11 -11.89 -7.66
N GLU A 59 -11.02 -10.91 -7.54
CA GLU A 59 -12.46 -11.14 -7.39
C GLU A 59 -13.09 -11.80 -8.64
N GLU A 60 -12.58 -11.47 -9.83
CA GLU A 60 -13.05 -11.97 -11.12
C GLU A 60 -12.26 -13.19 -11.64
N ALA A 61 -11.24 -13.61 -10.90
CA ALA A 61 -10.32 -14.65 -11.35
C ALA A 61 -10.98 -16.01 -11.50
N ASN A 62 -10.56 -16.73 -12.53
CA ASN A 62 -10.86 -18.15 -12.65
C ASN A 62 -9.74 -18.97 -11.98
N PRO A 63 -10.08 -20.10 -11.33
CA PRO A 63 -9.09 -20.99 -10.72
C PRO A 63 -7.99 -21.53 -11.66
N THR A 64 -8.17 -21.37 -12.97
CA THR A 64 -7.25 -21.83 -14.03
C THR A 64 -6.37 -20.71 -14.58
N ASP A 65 -6.52 -19.48 -14.10
CA ASP A 65 -5.78 -18.33 -14.61
C ASP A 65 -4.28 -18.47 -14.25
N PRO A 66 -3.36 -18.43 -15.24
CA PRO A 66 -1.93 -18.73 -15.01
C PRO A 66 -1.26 -17.75 -14.04
N TRP A 67 -1.52 -16.44 -14.18
CA TRP A 67 -1.06 -15.38 -13.28
C TRP A 67 -1.49 -15.56 -11.81
N PHE A 68 -2.54 -16.34 -11.55
CA PHE A 68 -3.14 -16.42 -10.22
C PHE A 68 -2.21 -17.08 -9.19
N THR A 69 -1.36 -18.02 -9.62
CA THR A 69 -0.37 -18.65 -8.73
C THR A 69 0.66 -17.64 -8.24
N GLY A 70 1.13 -16.77 -9.13
CA GLY A 70 2.03 -15.66 -8.78
C GLY A 70 1.38 -14.72 -7.77
N VAL A 71 0.11 -14.37 -7.96
CA VAL A 71 -0.60 -13.47 -7.05
C VAL A 71 -0.91 -14.13 -5.70
N LEU A 72 -1.23 -15.42 -5.64
CA LEU A 72 -1.37 -16.16 -4.37
C LEU A 72 -0.11 -16.08 -3.52
N SER A 73 1.07 -16.15 -4.15
CA SER A 73 2.35 -16.06 -3.44
C SER A 73 2.54 -14.73 -2.70
N LEU A 74 1.83 -13.67 -3.10
CA LEU A 74 1.85 -12.38 -2.42
C LEU A 74 1.11 -12.42 -1.08
N GLY A 75 0.05 -13.22 -0.98
CA GLY A 75 -0.88 -13.29 0.15
C GLY A 75 -0.63 -14.45 1.11
N VAL A 76 0.50 -15.16 1.01
CA VAL A 76 0.89 -16.16 2.02
C VAL A 76 1.16 -15.47 3.36
N GLU A 77 0.96 -16.19 4.47
CA GLU A 77 1.23 -15.67 5.82
C GLU A 77 2.68 -15.16 5.95
N GLY A 78 2.84 -13.92 6.41
CA GLY A 78 4.14 -13.23 6.48
C GLY A 78 4.71 -12.82 5.12
N GLY A 79 3.92 -12.97 4.06
CA GLY A 79 4.27 -12.70 2.68
C GLY A 79 4.32 -11.21 2.32
N PRO A 80 4.49 -10.88 1.04
CA PRO A 80 4.59 -9.52 0.56
C PRO A 80 3.44 -8.59 0.97
N LEU A 81 2.19 -9.06 0.96
CA LEU A 81 1.04 -8.23 1.35
C LEU A 81 1.03 -7.92 2.85
N ASP A 82 1.36 -8.89 3.70
CA ASP A 82 1.43 -8.71 5.16
C ASP A 82 2.54 -7.73 5.54
N GLN A 83 3.75 -7.93 5.02
CA GLN A 83 4.90 -7.03 5.26
C GLN A 83 4.58 -5.59 4.81
N PHE A 84 3.82 -5.46 3.74
CA PHE A 84 3.41 -4.17 3.23
C PHE A 84 2.31 -3.53 4.09
N ASN A 85 1.36 -4.32 4.60
CA ASN A 85 0.34 -3.85 5.52
C ASN A 85 0.98 -3.33 6.81
N GLU A 86 1.90 -4.08 7.41
CA GLU A 86 2.67 -3.67 8.59
C GLU A 86 3.39 -2.33 8.36
N ALA A 87 3.99 -2.17 7.18
CA ALA A 87 4.67 -0.94 6.80
C ALA A 87 3.72 0.26 6.64
N LEU A 88 2.55 0.06 6.02
CA LEU A 88 1.53 1.09 5.89
C LEU A 88 0.96 1.48 7.25
N GLU A 89 0.76 0.51 8.15
CA GLU A 89 0.33 0.78 9.51
C GLU A 89 1.38 1.55 10.30
N GLU A 90 2.66 1.16 10.18
CA GLU A 90 3.76 1.87 10.82
C GLU A 90 3.83 3.33 10.34
N LEU A 91 3.75 3.53 9.02
CA LEU A 91 3.67 4.86 8.41
C LEU A 91 2.45 5.63 8.94
N THR A 92 1.29 5.00 8.99
CA THR A 92 0.05 5.62 9.49
C THR A 92 0.16 6.00 10.97
N ARG A 93 0.73 5.14 11.81
CA ARG A 93 0.95 5.44 13.25
C ARG A 93 1.88 6.63 13.42
N LYS A 94 2.94 6.72 12.62
CA LYS A 94 3.91 7.82 12.65
C LYS A 94 3.36 9.13 12.08
N LEU A 95 2.49 9.05 11.06
CA LEU A 95 1.80 10.21 10.47
C LEU A 95 0.62 10.70 11.31
N LYS A 96 0.07 9.88 12.21
CA LYS A 96 -1.09 10.24 13.03
C LYS A 96 -0.70 11.27 14.08
N PRO A 97 -1.28 12.48 14.07
CA PRO A 97 -1.08 13.41 15.18
C PRO A 97 -1.70 12.81 16.45
N GLU A 98 -0.94 12.73 17.55
CA GLU A 98 -1.48 12.27 18.82
C GLU A 98 -2.70 13.11 19.21
N LYS A 99 -3.79 12.43 19.61
CA LYS A 99 -5.06 13.06 20.01
C LYS A 99 -4.81 13.96 21.23
N GLY A 100 -4.59 15.24 20.99
CA GLY A 100 -4.31 16.24 22.02
C GLY A 100 -3.29 17.27 21.58
N ILE A 101 -2.44 16.92 20.62
CA ILE A 101 -1.42 17.81 20.09
C ILE A 101 -2.00 18.59 18.92
N LYS A 102 -2.93 19.52 19.22
CA LYS A 102 -3.43 20.49 18.22
C LYS A 102 -2.34 21.44 17.70
N LYS A 103 -1.10 21.36 18.21
CA LYS A 103 -0.07 22.40 18.06
C LYS A 103 1.41 21.99 18.14
N LEU A 104 1.83 20.72 18.25
CA LEU A 104 3.25 20.42 17.90
C LEU A 104 3.34 20.51 16.38
N SER A 105 3.78 21.69 15.99
CA SER A 105 4.26 22.13 14.69
C SER A 105 4.20 21.07 13.59
N LYS A 106 3.43 21.40 12.56
CA LYS A 106 3.51 20.83 11.20
C LYS A 106 4.95 20.75 10.67
N THR A 107 5.85 21.55 11.26
CA THR A 107 7.29 21.62 11.03
C THR A 107 8.11 20.47 11.67
N LEU A 108 7.62 19.86 12.76
CA LEU A 108 8.26 18.70 13.42
C LEU A 108 7.97 17.38 12.68
N LEU A 109 6.76 17.23 12.11
CA LEU A 109 6.43 16.12 11.21
C LEU A 109 7.41 16.11 10.04
N TRP A 110 7.60 17.27 9.38
CA TRP A 110 8.50 17.36 8.23
C TRP A 110 10.00 17.10 8.53
N THR A 111 10.46 17.40 9.75
CA THR A 111 11.87 17.15 10.15
C THR A 111 12.13 15.69 10.52
N LEU A 112 11.08 14.92 10.86
CA LEU A 112 11.12 13.46 10.99
C LEU A 112 11.08 12.74 9.63
N ASP A 113 10.67 13.44 8.57
CA ASP A 113 9.88 12.83 7.50
C ASP A 113 10.72 12.30 6.33
N LYS A 114 11.87 12.88 5.94
CA LYS A 114 12.47 12.53 4.62
C LYS A 114 12.96 11.07 4.47
N ILE A 115 13.68 10.54 5.46
CA ILE A 115 14.22 9.16 5.43
C ILE A 115 13.08 8.13 5.50
N GLU A 116 12.07 8.42 6.33
CA GLU A 116 10.93 7.52 6.52
C GLU A 116 9.97 7.57 5.32
N ILE A 117 9.80 8.75 4.72
CA ILE A 117 9.13 8.97 3.43
C ILE A 117 9.84 8.17 2.33
N ASP A 118 11.16 8.23 2.26
CA ASP A 118 11.94 7.48 1.27
C ASP A 118 11.87 5.97 1.53
N ARG A 119 11.82 5.53 2.80
CA ARG A 119 11.54 4.12 3.16
C ARG A 119 10.14 3.70 2.72
N ALA A 120 9.13 4.53 2.96
CA ALA A 120 7.77 4.27 2.50
C ALA A 120 7.70 4.19 0.97
N PHE A 121 8.37 5.11 0.27
CA PHE A 121 8.50 5.10 -1.19
C PHE A 121 9.12 3.78 -1.67
N THR A 122 10.22 3.36 -1.06
CA THR A 122 10.92 2.11 -1.40
C THR A 122 10.01 0.89 -1.24
N LYS A 123 9.21 0.85 -0.16
CA LYS A 123 8.26 -0.24 0.08
C LYS A 123 7.09 -0.23 -0.91
N ILE A 124 6.56 0.95 -1.24
CA ILE A 124 5.50 1.12 -2.25
C ILE A 124 5.99 0.63 -3.62
N GLU A 125 7.14 1.11 -4.07
CA GLU A 125 7.72 0.72 -5.35
C GLU A 125 8.02 -0.78 -5.39
N ARG A 126 8.59 -1.36 -4.32
CA ARG A 126 8.81 -2.80 -4.23
C ARG A 126 7.51 -3.58 -4.41
N LEU A 127 6.41 -3.16 -3.78
CA LEU A 127 5.13 -3.84 -3.94
C LEU A 127 4.59 -3.71 -5.36
N LYS A 128 4.64 -2.51 -5.97
CA LYS A 128 4.22 -2.32 -7.37
C LYS A 128 5.00 -3.24 -8.30
N THR A 129 6.31 -3.39 -8.08
CA THR A 129 7.15 -4.31 -8.85
C THR A 129 6.73 -5.76 -8.62
N LEU A 130 6.54 -6.19 -7.37
CA LEU A 130 6.12 -7.57 -7.06
C LEU A 130 4.75 -7.91 -7.66
N VAL A 131 3.78 -6.99 -7.58
CA VAL A 131 2.47 -7.15 -8.21
C VAL A 131 2.61 -7.22 -9.72
N SER A 132 3.40 -6.33 -10.33
CA SER A 132 3.64 -6.35 -11.77
C SER A 132 4.29 -7.66 -12.23
N LEU A 133 5.27 -8.17 -11.48
CA LEU A 133 5.93 -9.45 -11.76
C LEU A 133 4.98 -10.63 -11.60
N ALA A 134 4.21 -10.68 -10.52
CA ALA A 134 3.21 -11.72 -10.29
C ALA A 134 2.14 -11.77 -11.39
N LEU A 135 1.82 -10.61 -11.98
CA LEU A 135 0.91 -10.49 -13.11
C LEU A 135 1.59 -10.76 -14.47
N GLN A 136 2.93 -10.70 -14.55
CA GLN A 136 3.71 -10.94 -15.77
C GLN A 136 4.24 -12.37 -15.89
N ASP A 137 4.08 -13.20 -14.85
CA ASP A 137 4.44 -14.63 -14.87
C ASP A 137 3.71 -15.44 -15.98
N ASP A 138 2.86 -14.77 -16.77
CA ASP A 138 2.25 -15.21 -18.05
C ASP A 138 3.24 -15.35 -19.24
N HIS A 139 4.55 -15.16 -19.06
CA HIS A 139 5.53 -15.15 -20.17
C HIS A 139 6.68 -16.17 -20.08
N LEU A 140 6.66 -17.12 -19.13
CA LEU A 140 7.64 -18.22 -19.05
C LEU A 140 7.00 -19.61 -19.12
#